data_AF-A0A0R1U0P8-F1
#
_entry.id   AF-A0A0R1U0P8-F1
#
_cell.length_a   1.000
_cell.length_b   1.000
_cell.length_c   1.000
_cell.angle_alpha   90.00
_cell.angle_beta   90.00
_cell.angle_gamma   90.00
#
_symmetry.space_group_name_H-M   'P 1'
#
loop_
_entity.id
_entity.type
_entity.pdbx_description
1 polymer ?
#
loop_
_entity_poly.entity_id
_entity_poly.type
_entity_poly.pdbx_seq_one_letter_code
_entity_poly.pdbx_strand_id
1 'polypeptide(L)' 'MTKNVLQQLNITYTEHNINNEPEYVDYLKAKGFRSVPVLERDQKPIVAGFRPDLLRGLA' A
#
# COMPACT_ATOMS: atom_id res chain seq x y z
N MET A 1 8.00 8.00 6.01
CA MET A 1 6.75 8.75 6.28
C MET A 1 5.56 7.81 6.46
N THR A 2 5.15 6.98 5.49
CA THR A 2 4.05 5.99 5.63
C THR A 2 4.32 4.89 6.66
N LYS A 3 5.57 4.37 6.68
CA LYS A 3 6.03 3.33 7.62
C LYS A 3 5.89 3.72 9.09
N ASN A 4 6.21 4.98 9.43
CA ASN A 4 6.15 5.47 10.80
C ASN A 4 4.71 5.48 11.33
N VAL A 5 3.74 5.82 10.48
CA VAL A 5 2.32 5.81 10.88
C VAL A 5 1.85 4.37 11.12
N LEU A 6 2.18 3.43 10.23
CA LEU A 6 1.80 2.02 10.41
C LEU A 6 2.47 1.38 11.64
N GLN A 7 3.75 1.70 11.90
CA GLN A 7 4.44 1.27 13.13
C GLN A 7 3.85 1.91 14.39
N GLN A 8 3.49 3.21 14.35
CA GLN A 8 2.83 3.87 15.47
C GLN A 8 1.44 3.30 15.77
N LEU A 9 0.73 2.83 14.74
CA LEU A 9 -0.55 2.16 14.87
C LEU A 9 -0.42 0.67 15.21
N ASN A 10 0.80 0.16 15.35
CA ASN A 10 1.10 -1.24 15.62
C ASN A 10 0.49 -2.21 14.58
N ILE A 11 0.23 -1.71 13.37
CA ILE A 11 -0.39 -2.47 12.29
C ILE A 11 0.71 -3.27 11.59
N THR A 12 0.57 -4.59 11.54
CA THR A 12 1.44 -5.46 10.75
C THR A 12 1.19 -5.17 9.27
N TYR A 13 2.24 -4.79 8.54
CA TYR A 13 2.17 -4.57 7.10
C TYR A 13 3.34 -5.27 6.40
N THR A 14 3.08 -5.75 5.19
CA THR A 14 4.11 -6.27 4.30
C THR A 14 4.31 -5.25 3.18
N GLU A 15 5.55 -4.80 3.00
CA GLU A 15 5.92 -3.92 1.90
C GLU A 15 6.46 -4.77 0.75
N HIS A 16 5.79 -4.71 -0.39
CA HIS A 16 6.28 -5.27 -1.65
C HIS A 16 6.76 -4.12 -2.53
N ASN A 17 8.06 -4.10 -2.83
CA ASN A 17 8.64 -3.08 -3.68
C ASN A 17 8.68 -3.57 -5.12
N ILE A 18 7.86 -2.95 -5.97
CA ILE A 18 7.78 -3.30 -7.40
C ILE A 18 9.09 -3.14 -8.19
N ASN A 19 10.09 -2.42 -7.64
CA ASN A 19 11.43 -2.35 -8.25
C ASN A 19 12.23 -3.64 -8.02
N ASN A 20 12.00 -4.33 -6.91
CA ASN A 20 12.65 -5.59 -6.57
C ASN A 20 11.81 -6.79 -7.04
N GLU A 21 10.49 -6.67 -6.98
CA GLU A 21 9.52 -7.72 -7.29
C GLU A 21 8.61 -7.26 -8.46
N PRO A 22 9.06 -7.36 -9.71
CA PRO A 22 8.32 -6.87 -10.88
C PRO A 22 7.00 -7.63 -11.12
N GLU A 23 6.83 -8.82 -10.52
CA GLU A 23 5.57 -9.58 -10.50
C GLU A 23 4.39 -8.76 -9.96
N TYR A 24 4.64 -7.89 -8.97
CA TYR A 24 3.59 -7.02 -8.43
C TYR A 24 3.22 -5.89 -9.39
N VAL A 25 4.05 -5.57 -10.39
CA VAL A 25 3.67 -4.60 -11.45
C VAL A 25 2.51 -5.16 -12.26
N ASP A 26 2.57 -6.45 -12.60
CA ASP A 26 1.51 -7.11 -13.36
C ASP A 26 0.24 -7.25 -12.51
N TYR A 27 0.39 -7.56 -11.23
CA TYR A 27 -0.71 -7.54 -10.26
C TYR A 27 -1.40 -6.16 -10.16
N LEU A 28 -0.61 -5.09 -10.06
CA LEU A 28 -1.13 -3.71 -10.01
C LEU A 28 -1.85 -3.35 -11.32
N LYS A 29 -1.27 -3.70 -12.47
CA LYS A 29 -1.88 -3.48 -13.79
C LYS A 29 -3.18 -4.26 -13.95
N ALA A 30 -3.23 -5.53 -13.53
CA ALA A 30 -4.41 -6.37 -13.57
C ALA A 30 -5.55 -5.79 -12.72
N LYS A 31 -5.22 -5.17 -11.58
CA LYS A 31 -6.19 -4.42 -10.76
C LYS A 31 -6.53 -3.02 -11.29
N GLY A 32 -5.88 -2.56 -12.36
CA GLY A 32 -6.11 -1.24 -12.95
C GLY A 32 -5.43 -0.08 -12.23
N PHE A 33 -4.50 -0.36 -11.30
CA PHE A 33 -3.74 0.67 -10.62
C PHE A 33 -2.66 1.25 -11.54
N ARG A 34 -2.65 2.58 -11.66
CA ARG A 34 -1.66 3.34 -12.46
C ARG A 34 -0.70 4.15 -11.61
N SER A 35 -0.80 4.05 -10.29
CA SER A 35 -0.04 4.87 -9.36
C SER A 35 0.38 4.08 -8.13
N VAL A 36 1.62 4.26 -7.71
CA VAL A 36 2.19 3.72 -6.48
C VAL A 36 2.48 4.85 -5.50
N PRO A 37 2.52 4.60 -4.17
CA PRO A 37 2.34 3.33 -3.47
C PRO A 37 0.86 2.88 -3.42
N VAL A 38 0.59 1.57 -3.44
CA VAL A 38 -0.75 1.00 -3.23
C VAL A 38 -0.76 0.27 -1.89
N LEU A 39 -1.76 0.54 -1.05
CA LEU A 39 -2.01 -0.21 0.17
C LEU A 39 -3.26 -1.05 0.00
N GLU A 40 -3.13 -2.32 0.39
CA GLU A 40 -4.21 -3.28 0.44
C GLU A 40 -4.36 -3.80 1.86
N ARG A 41 -5.59 -4.03 2.28
CA ARG A 41 -5.94 -4.67 3.55
C ARG A 41 -6.93 -5.77 3.23
N ASP A 42 -6.66 -7.00 3.68
CA ASP A 42 -7.53 -8.15 3.41
C ASP A 42 -7.84 -8.32 1.90
N GLN A 43 -6.80 -8.20 1.06
CA GLN A 43 -6.89 -8.29 -0.42
C GLN A 43 -7.78 -7.23 -1.09
N LYS A 44 -8.28 -6.25 -0.33
CA LYS A 44 -9.01 -5.09 -0.82
C LYS A 44 -8.08 -3.88 -0.90
N PRO A 45 -7.98 -3.22 -2.06
CA PRO A 45 -7.20 -2.00 -2.19
C PRO A 45 -7.89 -0.87 -1.42
N ILE A 46 -7.21 -0.34 -0.40
CA ILE A 46 -7.70 0.78 0.41
C ILE A 46 -7.19 2.10 -0.15
N VAL A 47 -5.93 2.12 -0.61
CA VAL A 47 -5.28 3.34 -1.04
C VAL A 47 -4.50 3.08 -2.32
N ALA A 48 -4.75 3.89 -3.35
CA ALA A 48 -3.87 4.01 -4.50
C ALA A 48 -3.23 5.40 -4.50
N GLY A 49 -1.91 5.47 -4.29
CA GLY A 49 -1.12 6.69 -4.17
C GLY A 49 -0.77 7.06 -2.72
N PHE A 50 0.07 8.08 -2.55
CA PHE A 50 0.47 8.56 -1.23
C PHE A 50 -0.68 9.39 -0.60
N ARG A 51 -1.49 8.75 0.26
CA ARG A 51 -2.60 9.40 0.96
C ARG A 51 -2.39 9.33 2.48
N PRO A 52 -1.72 10.32 3.09
CA PRO A 52 -1.50 10.36 4.54
C PRO A 52 -2.81 10.43 5.34
N ASP A 53 -3.88 10.99 4.77
CA ASP A 53 -5.21 11.05 5.37
C ASP A 53 -5.83 9.66 5.61
N LEU A 54 -5.65 8.72 4.67
CA LEU A 54 -6.18 7.36 4.79
C LEU A 54 -5.37 6.51 5.77
N LEU A 55 -4.08 6.82 5.97
CA LEU A 55 -3.27 6.20 7.00
C LEU A 55 -3.74 6.56 8.41
N ARG A 56 -4.24 7.78 8.60
CA ARG A 56 -4.78 8.22 9.89
C ARG A 56 -6.12 7.58 10.25
N GLY A 57 -6.90 7.17 9.26
CA GLY A 57 -8.18 6.48 9.45
C GLY A 57 -8.08 4.97 9.67
N LEU A 58 -6.87 4.40 9.67
CA LEU A 58 -6.63 2.99 10.00
C LEU A 58 -6.44 2.75 11.52
N ALA A 59 -6.44 3.84 12.31
CA ALA A 59 -6.37 3.83 13.77
C ALA A 59 -7.70 3.43 14.42
#